data_AF-Q688X6-F1
#
_entry.id   AF-Q688X6-F1
#
_cell.length_a   1.000
_cell.length_b   1.000
_cell.length_c   1.000
_cell.angle_alpha   90.00
_cell.angle_beta   90.00
_cell.angle_gamma   90.00
#
_symmetry.space_group_name_H-M   'P 1'
#
loop_
_entity.id
_entity.type
_entity.pdbx_description
1 polymer ?
#
loop_
_entity_poly.entity_id
_entity_poly.type
_entity_poly.pdbx_seq_one_letter_code
_entity_poly.pdbx_strand_id
1 'polypeptide(L)'
;MRASARASSSSSASMAAAAQRDDVESRRDGGENEKRPLLEKRSAGDGGGGSGGNGMSPVQRAISQTYQSTAHLAKLLPTGTVLAFQLLSPIVTNQGHCDVEANRAMAGALIALCALSCFVLSFTDSFRDAATGGAVRYGFATPAGLWVIDGGAPLDPQAAAAYRLRLLDLVHAVVSVMVFAAVALFDQNVVSCFYPVPSEGTRQVLTALPIAIGVVGSMLFVSFPTTRHGIGFPLSPR
;
A
#
# COMPACT_ATOMS: atom_id res chain seq x y z
N MET A 1 -53.32 25.45 7.28
CA MET A 1 -52.82 24.33 6.44
C MET A 1 -51.96 24.91 5.31
N ARG A 2 -50.71 25.27 5.63
CA ARG A 2 -49.65 25.86 4.78
C ARG A 2 -48.37 25.96 5.63
N ALA A 3 -47.20 25.86 4.97
CA ALA A 3 -45.79 25.99 5.41
C ALA A 3 -45.05 24.65 5.23
N SER A 4 -44.18 24.38 4.25
CA SER A 4 -43.15 25.14 3.50
C SER A 4 -41.96 25.59 4.34
N ALA A 5 -40.82 24.89 4.22
CA ALA A 5 -39.42 25.36 4.30
C ALA A 5 -38.48 24.13 4.25
N ARG A 6 -37.64 23.98 3.21
CA ARG A 6 -36.17 24.28 3.15
C ARG A 6 -35.33 23.31 4.00
N ALA A 7 -34.10 22.93 3.68
CA ALA A 7 -33.19 23.01 2.51
C ALA A 7 -31.85 22.44 3.03
N SER A 8 -31.06 21.79 2.15
CA SER A 8 -29.59 21.64 2.21
C SER A 8 -29.00 20.86 3.41
N SER A 9 -27.93 20.07 3.31
CA SER A 9 -26.66 20.33 2.63
C SER A 9 -25.84 19.03 2.47
N SER A 10 -25.13 18.96 1.35
CA SER A 10 -23.98 18.10 1.04
C SER A 10 -22.85 18.19 2.07
N SER A 11 -22.18 17.07 2.35
CA SER A 11 -20.80 17.07 2.84
C SER A 11 -19.98 16.00 2.11
N SER A 12 -18.86 16.50 1.62
CA SER A 12 -18.00 16.04 0.53
C SER A 12 -16.96 15.00 0.93
N ALA A 13 -16.47 14.35 -0.13
CA ALA A 13 -15.30 13.49 -0.19
C ALA A 13 -14.00 14.16 0.28
N SER A 14 -13.02 13.29 0.53
CA SER A 14 -11.55 13.50 0.59
C SER A 14 -10.92 13.83 1.95
N MET A 15 -10.23 12.83 2.49
CA MET A 15 -9.02 12.93 3.28
C MET A 15 -8.00 12.01 2.58
N ALA A 16 -6.74 12.31 2.32
CA ALA A 16 -5.93 13.45 2.67
C ALA A 16 -4.87 13.60 1.57
N ALA A 17 -4.92 14.71 0.83
CA ALA A 17 -3.77 15.27 0.15
C ALA A 17 -3.38 16.51 0.96
N ALA A 18 -2.38 16.37 1.82
CA ALA A 18 -1.84 17.49 2.58
C ALA A 18 -0.95 18.34 1.65
N ALA A 19 -1.54 19.34 1.02
CA ALA A 19 -0.85 20.47 0.42
C ALA A 19 -1.52 21.74 0.96
N GLN A 20 -0.96 22.27 2.04
CA GLN A 20 -1.44 23.48 2.69
C GLN A 20 -1.02 24.70 1.87
N ARG A 21 -2.01 25.42 1.33
CA ARG A 21 -1.88 26.80 0.84
C ARG A 21 -2.62 27.69 1.84
N ASP A 22 -1.88 28.48 2.60
CA ASP A 22 -2.39 29.66 3.29
C ASP A 22 -1.74 30.88 2.61
N ASP A 23 -2.50 31.54 1.74
CA ASP A 23 -2.20 32.84 1.15
C ASP A 23 -2.78 33.93 2.07
N VAL A 24 -1.93 34.63 2.83
CA VAL A 24 -2.23 35.95 3.42
C VAL A 24 -1.00 36.85 3.27
N GLU A 25 -1.00 37.59 2.16
CA GLU A 25 -0.60 38.99 1.99
C GLU A 25 0.30 39.62 3.08
N SER A 26 1.60 39.79 2.81
CA SER A 26 2.33 41.04 3.11
C SER A 26 3.75 41.07 2.51
N ARG A 27 3.87 41.85 1.43
CA ARG A 27 4.95 42.83 1.14
C ARG A 27 6.42 42.38 1.00
N ARG A 28 6.95 42.71 -0.21
CA ARG A 28 8.34 43.12 -0.56
C ARG A 28 9.37 41.97 -0.54
N ASP A 29 10.23 41.72 -1.52
CA ASP A 29 10.76 42.44 -2.67
C ASP A 29 11.58 41.43 -3.51
N GLY A 30 11.59 41.57 -4.85
CA GLY A 30 12.64 41.11 -5.79
C GLY A 30 13.01 39.61 -5.96
N GLY A 31 12.86 39.11 -7.20
CA GLY A 31 13.82 38.16 -7.80
C GLY A 31 13.24 36.85 -8.37
N GLU A 32 13.27 36.73 -9.70
CA GLU A 32 12.86 35.58 -10.53
C GLU A 32 13.37 34.21 -10.06
N ASN A 33 12.51 33.19 -10.08
CA ASN A 33 12.96 31.81 -10.25
C ASN A 33 11.95 30.99 -11.07
N GLU A 34 12.32 30.74 -12.32
CA GLU A 34 11.63 29.89 -13.27
C GLU A 34 11.68 28.42 -12.81
N LYS A 35 10.50 27.78 -12.80
CA LYS A 35 10.31 26.36 -12.50
C LYS A 35 11.03 25.48 -13.52
N ARG A 36 11.96 24.62 -13.11
CA ARG A 36 12.37 23.44 -13.90
C ARG A 36 12.32 22.14 -13.07
N PRO A 37 11.80 21.03 -13.62
CA PRO A 37 11.50 19.82 -12.86
C PRO A 37 12.74 18.96 -12.57
N LEU A 38 12.61 18.14 -11.53
CA LEU A 38 13.61 17.24 -10.97
C LEU A 38 13.77 15.96 -11.80
N LEU A 39 14.84 15.85 -12.59
CA LEU A 39 15.63 14.63 -12.88
C LEU A 39 16.43 14.82 -14.18
N GLU A 40 17.49 15.61 -14.14
CA GLU A 40 18.53 15.55 -15.17
C GLU A 40 19.87 15.18 -14.53
N LYS A 41 20.21 13.90 -14.68
CA LYS A 41 21.49 13.33 -14.30
C LYS A 41 22.53 13.74 -15.35
N ARG A 42 23.27 14.83 -15.11
CA ARG A 42 24.41 15.18 -15.94
C ARG A 42 25.67 14.49 -15.43
N SER A 43 25.98 13.33 -16.03
CA SER A 43 27.34 12.80 -16.05
C SER A 43 28.13 13.51 -17.17
N ALA A 44 29.03 14.40 -16.77
CA ALA A 44 30.20 14.88 -17.52
C ALA A 44 31.10 15.49 -16.43
N GLY A 45 32.24 14.91 -16.05
CA GLY A 45 33.40 14.78 -16.90
C GLY A 45 34.22 16.05 -16.81
N ASP A 46 34.87 16.31 -15.66
CA ASP A 46 36.12 17.08 -15.58
C ASP A 46 36.77 16.91 -14.20
N GLY A 47 38.10 16.95 -14.16
CA GLY A 47 38.93 16.69 -12.99
C GLY A 47 38.96 17.83 -11.97
N GLY A 48 39.46 17.51 -10.77
CA GLY A 48 39.77 18.48 -9.73
C GLY A 48 39.30 18.05 -8.36
N GLY A 49 40.24 17.64 -7.50
CA GLY A 49 39.96 17.35 -6.09
C GLY A 49 39.50 18.61 -5.35
N GLY A 50 38.50 18.46 -4.48
CA GLY A 50 38.01 19.54 -3.64
C GLY A 50 36.69 19.21 -2.96
N SER A 51 36.76 19.09 -1.64
CA SER A 51 35.68 19.20 -0.63
C SER A 51 34.35 19.79 -1.15
N GLY A 52 33.25 19.03 -1.04
CA GLY A 52 31.91 19.50 -1.41
C GLY A 52 30.84 18.76 -0.63
N GLY A 53 30.28 19.43 0.38
CA GLY A 53 29.33 18.87 1.34
C GLY A 53 28.02 18.41 0.72
N ASN A 54 27.48 17.31 1.26
CA ASN A 54 26.12 16.88 0.97
C ASN A 54 25.42 16.51 2.28
N GLY A 55 25.26 17.51 3.15
CA GLY A 55 24.44 17.39 4.35
C GLY A 55 22.98 17.67 3.99
N MET A 56 22.19 16.60 3.78
CA MET A 56 20.74 16.74 3.66
C MET A 56 20.20 17.52 4.86
N SER A 57 19.32 18.50 4.64
CA SER A 57 18.72 19.23 5.76
C SER A 57 17.92 18.26 6.66
N PRO A 58 17.76 18.52 7.97
CA PRO A 58 17.00 17.64 8.86
C PRO A 58 15.57 17.37 8.35
N VAL A 59 14.93 18.41 7.80
CA VAL A 59 13.59 18.33 7.20
C VAL A 59 13.60 17.42 5.96
N GLN A 60 14.58 17.60 5.08
CA GLN A 60 14.72 16.76 3.89
C GLN A 60 14.99 15.29 4.25
N ARG A 61 15.78 15.02 5.29
CA ARG A 61 16.01 13.66 5.79
C ARG A 61 14.74 13.04 6.34
N ALA A 62 13.98 13.77 7.15
CA ALA A 62 12.69 13.32 7.68
C ALA A 62 11.70 13.01 6.55
N ILE A 63 11.56 13.92 5.58
CA ILE A 63 10.71 13.72 4.39
C ILE A 63 11.17 12.50 3.58
N SER A 64 12.48 12.33 3.36
CA SER A 64 13.01 11.18 2.63
C SER A 64 12.74 9.86 3.36
N GLN A 65 12.82 9.85 4.69
CA GLN A 65 12.50 8.69 5.52
C GLN A 65 11.00 8.39 5.48
N THR A 66 10.15 9.41 5.51
CA THR A 66 8.70 9.24 5.31
C THR A 66 8.41 8.66 3.93
N TYR A 67 8.98 9.21 2.85
CA TYR A 67 8.78 8.65 1.51
C TYR A 67 9.33 7.23 1.36
N GLN A 68 10.50 6.92 1.94
CA GLN A 68 11.04 5.57 1.97
C GLN A 68 10.13 4.63 2.74
N SER A 69 9.60 5.07 3.88
CA SER A 69 8.64 4.32 4.69
C SER A 69 7.32 4.10 3.94
N THR A 70 6.75 5.13 3.32
CA THR A 70 5.54 5.03 2.49
C THR A 70 5.78 4.18 1.25
N ALA A 71 6.93 4.29 0.59
CA ALA A 71 7.27 3.44 -0.55
C ALA A 71 7.48 1.99 -0.12
N HIS A 72 8.06 1.74 1.05
CA HIS A 72 8.16 0.40 1.63
C HIS A 72 6.77 -0.14 1.98
N LEU A 73 5.88 0.69 2.52
CA LEU A 73 4.50 0.33 2.83
C LEU A 73 3.69 0.06 1.56
N ALA A 74 3.86 0.87 0.51
CA ALA A 74 3.22 0.68 -0.79
C ALA A 74 3.71 -0.59 -1.49
N LYS A 75 4.93 -1.05 -1.22
CA LYS A 75 5.45 -2.34 -1.68
C LYS A 75 4.91 -3.53 -0.88
N LEU A 76 4.56 -3.31 0.39
CA LEU A 76 3.99 -4.33 1.28
C LEU A 76 2.49 -4.55 1.05
N LEU A 77 1.75 -3.51 0.65
CA LEU A 77 0.42 -3.70 0.12
C LEU A 77 0.57 -4.45 -1.21
N PRO A 78 -0.15 -5.55 -1.44
CA PRO A 78 -0.29 -6.09 -2.77
C PRO A 78 -1.05 -5.05 -3.59
N THR A 79 -0.29 -4.12 -4.18
CA THR A 79 -0.81 -2.96 -4.91
C THR A 79 -1.73 -3.42 -6.03
N GLY A 80 -1.40 -4.55 -6.65
CA GLY A 80 -2.29 -5.23 -7.60
C GLY A 80 -3.63 -5.65 -6.98
N THR A 81 -3.64 -6.28 -5.81
CA THR A 81 -4.87 -6.77 -5.16
C THR A 81 -5.75 -5.63 -4.68
N VAL A 82 -5.16 -4.61 -4.06
CA VAL A 82 -5.89 -3.41 -3.61
C VAL A 82 -6.44 -2.64 -4.81
N LEU A 83 -5.65 -2.47 -5.88
CA LEU A 83 -6.11 -1.81 -7.11
C LEU A 83 -7.23 -2.61 -7.77
N ALA A 84 -7.09 -3.93 -7.88
CA ALA A 84 -8.13 -4.80 -8.42
C ALA A 84 -9.43 -4.69 -7.61
N PHE A 85 -9.33 -4.69 -6.29
CA PHE A 85 -10.48 -4.44 -5.40
C PHE A 85 -11.12 -3.08 -5.68
N GLN A 86 -10.34 -2.00 -5.73
CA GLN A 86 -10.85 -0.64 -5.97
C GLN A 86 -11.54 -0.50 -7.33
N LEU A 87 -11.04 -1.19 -8.36
CA LEU A 87 -11.64 -1.20 -9.69
C LEU A 87 -12.92 -2.04 -9.77
N LEU A 88 -12.94 -3.21 -9.12
CA LEU A 88 -14.05 -4.15 -9.19
C LEU A 88 -15.16 -3.85 -8.18
N SER A 89 -14.84 -3.25 -7.04
CA SER A 89 -15.77 -2.90 -5.97
C SER A 89 -17.03 -2.19 -6.48
N PRO A 90 -16.95 -1.05 -7.21
CA PRO A 90 -18.15 -0.37 -7.72
C PRO A 90 -18.93 -1.21 -8.75
N ILE A 91 -18.27 -2.13 -9.46
CA ILE A 91 -18.90 -2.99 -10.47
C ILE A 91 -19.71 -4.09 -9.78
N VAL A 92 -19.12 -4.80 -8.81
CA VAL A 92 -19.79 -5.93 -8.13
C VAL A 92 -20.85 -5.48 -7.12
N THR A 93 -20.73 -4.25 -6.60
CA THR A 93 -21.68 -3.68 -5.63
C THR A 93 -22.80 -2.85 -6.27
N ASN A 94 -22.77 -2.63 -7.59
CA ASN A 94 -23.64 -1.67 -8.27
C ASN A 94 -23.56 -0.27 -7.61
N GLN A 95 -22.34 0.24 -7.44
CA GLN A 95 -22.05 1.52 -6.77
C GLN A 95 -22.63 1.62 -5.34
N GLY A 96 -22.60 0.51 -4.60
CA GLY A 96 -23.14 0.41 -3.24
C GLY A 96 -24.64 0.10 -3.14
N HIS A 97 -25.36 0.02 -4.26
CA HIS A 97 -26.79 -0.33 -4.29
C HIS A 97 -26.95 -1.86 -4.40
N CYS A 98 -26.80 -2.54 -3.27
CA CYS A 98 -26.97 -3.99 -3.15
C CYS A 98 -28.41 -4.40 -2.79
N ASP A 99 -29.40 -3.93 -3.57
CA ASP A 99 -30.81 -4.34 -3.40
C ASP A 99 -31.03 -5.82 -3.75
N VAL A 100 -30.19 -6.35 -4.62
CA VAL A 100 -30.17 -7.77 -5.02
C VAL A 100 -29.10 -8.51 -4.21
N GLU A 101 -29.46 -9.63 -3.59
CA GLU A 101 -28.54 -10.45 -2.79
C GLU A 101 -27.27 -10.88 -3.56
N ALA A 102 -27.40 -11.08 -4.87
CA ALA A 102 -26.29 -11.42 -5.75
C ALA A 102 -25.14 -10.38 -5.67
N ASN A 103 -25.44 -9.08 -5.63
CA ASN A 103 -24.42 -8.03 -5.54
C ASN A 103 -23.66 -8.10 -4.21
N ARG A 104 -24.39 -8.34 -3.12
CA ARG A 104 -23.78 -8.52 -1.79
C ARG A 104 -22.91 -9.77 -1.73
N ALA A 105 -23.34 -10.87 -2.35
CA ALA A 105 -22.56 -12.09 -2.45
C ALA A 105 -21.30 -11.90 -3.30
N MET A 106 -21.39 -11.23 -4.45
CA MET A 106 -20.24 -10.90 -5.29
C MET A 106 -19.24 -9.97 -4.58
N ALA A 107 -19.72 -8.95 -3.86
CA ALA A 107 -18.87 -8.09 -3.06
C ALA A 107 -18.14 -8.88 -1.95
N GLY A 108 -18.86 -9.78 -1.26
CA GLY A 108 -18.25 -10.67 -0.27
C GLY A 108 -17.20 -11.60 -0.86
N ALA A 109 -17.48 -12.17 -2.04
CA ALA A 109 -16.54 -13.02 -2.77
C ALA A 109 -15.29 -12.24 -3.20
N LEU A 110 -15.45 -11.02 -3.72
CA LEU A 110 -14.33 -10.15 -4.08
C LEU A 110 -13.44 -9.85 -2.86
N ILE A 111 -14.05 -9.46 -1.73
CA ILE A 111 -13.33 -9.20 -0.47
C ILE A 111 -12.57 -10.45 -0.02
N ALA A 112 -13.21 -11.63 -0.04
CA ALA A 112 -12.59 -12.88 0.35
C ALA A 112 -11.42 -13.27 -0.56
N LEU A 113 -11.57 -13.14 -1.87
CA LEU A 113 -10.51 -13.42 -2.85
C LEU A 113 -9.34 -12.46 -2.70
N CYS A 114 -9.60 -11.17 -2.50
CA CYS A 114 -8.57 -10.17 -2.26
C CYS A 114 -7.86 -10.38 -0.92
N ALA A 115 -8.58 -10.71 0.16
CA ALA A 115 -7.99 -11.05 1.45
C ALA A 115 -7.10 -12.31 1.34
N LEU A 116 -7.58 -13.36 0.67
CA LEU A 116 -6.81 -14.57 0.41
C LEU A 116 -5.57 -14.25 -0.44
N SER A 117 -5.70 -13.41 -1.46
CA SER A 117 -4.57 -12.93 -2.26
C SER A 117 -3.55 -12.21 -1.38
N CYS A 118 -3.95 -11.28 -0.50
CA CYS A 118 -3.03 -10.61 0.43
C CYS A 118 -2.30 -11.61 1.34
N PHE A 119 -3.03 -12.61 1.84
CA PHE A 119 -2.45 -13.67 2.68
C PHE A 119 -1.42 -14.51 1.89
N VAL A 120 -1.79 -15.01 0.71
CA VAL A 120 -0.92 -15.85 -0.13
C VAL A 120 0.30 -15.07 -0.62
N LEU A 121 0.13 -13.82 -1.07
CA LEU A 121 1.24 -13.00 -1.56
C LEU A 121 2.26 -12.68 -0.46
N SER A 122 1.85 -12.68 0.82
CA SER A 122 2.78 -12.48 1.94
C SER A 122 3.84 -13.58 2.08
N PHE A 123 3.61 -14.74 1.48
CA PHE A 123 4.57 -15.85 1.44
C PHE A 123 5.35 -15.92 0.13
N THR A 124 5.11 -15.00 -0.80
CA THR A 124 5.90 -14.92 -2.03
C THR A 124 7.24 -14.25 -1.77
N ASP A 125 8.25 -14.74 -2.47
CA ASP A 125 9.59 -14.20 -2.41
C ASP A 125 10.21 -14.22 -3.81
N SER A 126 11.27 -13.44 -4.01
CA SER A 126 12.01 -13.36 -5.26
C SER A 126 13.49 -13.53 -5.01
N PHE A 127 14.16 -14.11 -6.00
CA PHE A 127 15.59 -14.34 -5.95
C PHE A 127 16.21 -14.14 -7.33
N ARG A 128 17.50 -13.85 -7.35
CA ARG A 128 18.28 -13.79 -8.59
C ARG A 128 18.90 -15.14 -8.85
N ASP A 129 18.60 -15.69 -10.01
CA ASP A 129 19.18 -16.96 -10.42
C ASP A 129 20.47 -16.73 -11.22
N ALA A 130 21.58 -17.23 -10.68
CA ALA A 130 22.89 -17.14 -11.34
C ALA A 130 22.93 -17.94 -12.65
N ALA A 131 22.20 -19.04 -12.75
CA ALA A 131 22.19 -19.90 -13.94
C ALA A 131 21.54 -19.22 -15.16
N THR A 132 20.61 -18.30 -14.92
CA THR A 132 19.90 -17.53 -15.96
C THR A 132 20.49 -16.12 -16.15
N GLY A 133 21.75 -15.92 -15.78
CA GLY A 133 22.42 -14.61 -15.93
C GLY A 133 21.97 -13.55 -14.92
N GLY A 134 21.29 -13.94 -13.85
CA GLY A 134 20.77 -13.03 -12.82
C GLY A 134 19.32 -12.60 -13.03
N ALA A 135 18.56 -13.33 -13.86
CA ALA A 135 17.12 -13.13 -14.00
C ALA A 135 16.41 -13.31 -12.65
N VAL A 136 15.34 -12.54 -12.45
CA VAL A 136 14.54 -12.58 -11.23
C VAL A 136 13.52 -13.71 -11.37
N ARG A 137 13.56 -14.66 -10.45
CA ARG A 137 12.58 -15.74 -10.34
C ARG A 137 11.78 -15.58 -9.06
N TYR A 138 10.55 -16.10 -9.08
CA TYR A 138 9.61 -16.00 -7.97
C TYR A 138 9.27 -17.36 -7.40
N GLY A 139 9.02 -17.41 -6.10
CA GLY A 139 8.62 -18.63 -5.43
C GLY A 139 7.72 -18.38 -4.23
N PHE A 140 7.15 -19.47 -3.73
CA PHE A 140 6.35 -19.53 -2.52
C PHE A 140 7.15 -20.14 -1.37
N ALA A 141 7.19 -19.45 -0.23
CA ALA A 141 7.86 -19.96 0.96
C ALA A 141 7.09 -21.16 1.53
N THR A 142 7.79 -22.27 1.68
CA THR A 142 7.28 -23.51 2.28
C THR A 142 8.12 -23.84 3.53
N PRO A 143 7.65 -24.76 4.41
CA PRO A 143 8.46 -25.24 5.52
C PRO A 143 9.78 -25.91 5.09
N ALA A 144 9.84 -26.45 3.86
CA ALA A 144 11.04 -27.09 3.31
C ALA A 144 12.03 -26.08 2.71
N GLY A 145 11.54 -24.95 2.19
CA GLY A 145 12.33 -23.94 1.50
C GLY A 145 11.47 -23.14 0.51
N LEU A 146 12.05 -22.68 -0.61
CA LEU A 146 11.30 -21.96 -1.65
C LEU A 146 10.79 -22.92 -2.74
N TRP A 147 9.48 -22.89 -3.00
CA TRP A 147 8.88 -23.55 -4.16
C TRP A 147 8.79 -22.57 -5.33
N VAL A 148 9.54 -22.81 -6.39
CA VAL A 148 9.61 -21.91 -7.55
C VAL A 148 8.35 -22.03 -8.39
N ILE A 149 7.70 -20.91 -8.72
CA ILE A 149 6.39 -20.87 -9.41
C ILE A 149 6.54 -20.93 -10.95
N ASP A 150 7.66 -20.46 -11.50
CA ASP A 150 7.87 -20.32 -12.95
C ASP A 150 8.17 -21.61 -13.70
N GLY A 151 8.16 -22.77 -13.03
CA GLY A 151 8.49 -24.07 -13.62
C GLY A 151 9.97 -24.23 -13.98
N GLY A 152 10.83 -23.26 -13.65
CA GLY A 152 12.27 -23.36 -13.80
C GLY A 152 12.90 -24.38 -12.84
N ALA A 153 14.21 -24.57 -12.98
CA ALA A 153 14.94 -25.49 -12.11
C ALA A 153 14.75 -25.11 -10.62
N PRO A 154 14.45 -26.08 -9.75
CA PRO A 154 14.33 -25.82 -8.32
C PRO A 154 15.65 -25.27 -7.77
N LEU A 155 15.57 -24.48 -6.70
CA LEU A 155 16.77 -24.07 -5.99
C LEU A 155 17.48 -25.28 -5.41
N ASP A 156 18.82 -25.20 -5.35
CA ASP A 156 19.60 -26.12 -4.54
C ASP A 156 19.03 -26.16 -3.10
N PRO A 157 18.86 -27.34 -2.47
CA PRO A 157 18.21 -27.46 -1.18
C PRO A 157 18.81 -26.55 -0.09
N GLN A 158 20.12 -26.30 -0.13
CA GLN A 158 20.78 -25.44 0.84
C GLN A 158 20.43 -23.97 0.63
N ALA A 159 20.36 -23.52 -0.63
CA ALA A 159 19.89 -22.18 -0.96
C ALA A 159 18.39 -22.02 -0.66
N ALA A 160 17.57 -23.03 -0.96
CA ALA A 160 16.14 -23.03 -0.68
C ALA A 160 15.84 -22.92 0.83
N ALA A 161 16.67 -23.52 1.68
CA ALA A 161 16.50 -23.50 3.14
C ALA A 161 16.53 -22.08 3.73
N ALA A 162 17.23 -21.13 3.11
CA ALA A 162 17.26 -19.72 3.52
C ALA A 162 15.87 -19.04 3.40
N TYR A 163 15.00 -19.59 2.56
CA TYR A 163 13.66 -19.07 2.28
C TYR A 163 12.56 -19.79 3.05
N ARG A 164 12.90 -20.64 4.04
CA ARG A 164 11.90 -21.37 4.84
C ARG A 164 10.90 -20.46 5.51
N LEU A 165 9.67 -20.94 5.57
CA LEU A 165 8.57 -20.25 6.24
C LEU A 165 8.88 -20.01 7.73
N ARG A 166 8.78 -18.77 8.18
CA ARG A 166 8.97 -18.37 9.58
C ARG A 166 7.64 -17.96 10.21
N LEU A 167 7.50 -18.08 11.53
CA LEU A 167 6.30 -17.61 12.24
C LEU A 167 6.03 -16.11 12.01
N LEU A 168 7.09 -15.32 11.87
CA LEU A 168 6.98 -13.92 11.51
C LEU A 168 6.32 -13.72 10.14
N ASP A 169 6.51 -14.62 9.17
CA ASP A 169 5.85 -14.54 7.86
C ASP A 169 4.32 -14.66 8.03
N LEU A 170 3.84 -15.51 8.95
CA LEU A 170 2.42 -15.63 9.27
C LEU A 170 1.86 -14.37 9.93
N VAL A 171 2.61 -13.76 10.86
CA VAL A 171 2.22 -12.47 11.47
C VAL A 171 2.06 -11.40 10.40
N HIS A 172 3.02 -11.30 9.46
CA HIS A 172 2.93 -10.37 8.34
C HIS A 172 1.74 -10.65 7.43
N ALA A 173 1.43 -11.92 7.18
CA ALA A 173 0.27 -12.31 6.38
C ALA A 173 -1.04 -11.89 7.04
N VAL A 174 -1.19 -12.11 8.35
CA VAL A 174 -2.37 -11.68 9.13
C VAL A 174 -2.48 -10.16 9.13
N VAL A 175 -1.38 -9.44 9.40
CA VAL A 175 -1.39 -7.97 9.37
C VAL A 175 -1.76 -7.45 7.99
N SER A 176 -1.26 -8.05 6.91
CA SER A 176 -1.61 -7.67 5.54
C SER A 176 -3.11 -7.86 5.25
N VAL A 177 -3.71 -8.95 5.72
CA VAL A 177 -5.16 -9.17 5.63
C VAL A 177 -5.94 -8.13 6.43
N MET A 178 -5.50 -7.80 7.64
CA MET A 178 -6.13 -6.76 8.46
C MET A 178 -6.08 -5.40 7.76
N VAL A 179 -4.92 -5.01 7.22
CA VAL A 179 -4.77 -3.77 6.47
C VAL A 179 -5.67 -3.76 5.23
N PHE A 180 -5.79 -4.87 4.50
CA PHE A 180 -6.76 -4.97 3.42
C PHE A 180 -8.21 -4.83 3.91
N ALA A 181 -8.56 -5.43 5.04
CA ALA A 181 -9.89 -5.25 5.65
C ALA A 181 -10.17 -3.79 5.99
N ALA A 182 -9.18 -3.04 6.50
CA ALA A 182 -9.30 -1.60 6.71
C ALA A 182 -9.56 -0.84 5.39
N VAL A 183 -8.88 -1.21 4.31
CA VAL A 183 -9.15 -0.65 2.97
C VAL A 183 -10.57 -0.95 2.50
N ALA A 184 -11.04 -2.19 2.66
CA ALA A 184 -12.40 -2.58 2.30
C ALA A 184 -13.47 -1.84 3.13
N LEU A 185 -13.19 -1.58 4.41
CA LEU A 185 -14.06 -0.81 5.29
C LEU A 185 -14.05 0.70 4.99
N PHE A 186 -13.02 1.22 4.33
CA PHE A 186 -13.02 2.60 3.82
C PHE A 186 -13.84 2.76 2.52
N ASP A 187 -14.06 1.67 1.77
CA ASP A 187 -14.84 1.69 0.53
C ASP A 187 -16.34 1.86 0.82
N GLN A 188 -16.89 3.00 0.40
CA GLN A 188 -18.30 3.34 0.66
C GLN A 188 -19.28 2.41 -0.07
N ASN A 189 -18.90 1.81 -1.20
CA ASN A 189 -19.76 0.87 -1.90
C ASN A 189 -19.89 -0.42 -1.09
N VAL A 190 -18.78 -0.92 -0.54
CA VAL A 190 -18.76 -2.08 0.35
C VAL A 190 -19.55 -1.78 1.63
N VAL A 191 -19.25 -0.67 2.31
CA VAL A 191 -19.94 -0.30 3.55
C VAL A 191 -21.45 -0.18 3.33
N SER A 192 -21.89 0.46 2.24
CA SER A 192 -23.32 0.60 1.93
C SER A 192 -23.99 -0.75 1.66
N CYS A 193 -23.29 -1.70 1.02
CA CYS A 193 -23.83 -3.03 0.76
C CYS A 193 -23.97 -3.91 2.00
N PHE A 194 -23.03 -3.84 2.95
CA PHE A 194 -23.06 -4.67 4.15
C PHE A 194 -23.78 -4.01 5.34
N TYR A 195 -23.74 -2.68 5.41
CA TYR A 195 -24.29 -1.85 6.47
C TYR A 195 -25.09 -0.66 5.88
N PRO A 196 -26.20 -0.93 5.14
CA PRO A 196 -26.98 0.14 4.48
C PRO A 196 -27.60 1.13 5.47
N VAL A 197 -27.95 0.67 6.68
CA VAL A 197 -28.47 1.51 7.77
C VAL A 197 -27.71 1.17 9.05
N PRO A 198 -26.49 1.70 9.25
CA PRO A 198 -25.69 1.39 10.43
C PRO A 198 -26.30 2.06 11.66
N SER A 199 -26.30 1.37 12.79
CA SER A 199 -26.57 2.02 14.08
C SER A 199 -25.47 3.06 14.39
N GLU A 200 -25.74 4.03 15.27
CA GLU A 200 -24.73 5.01 15.70
C GLU A 200 -23.45 4.34 16.22
N GLY A 201 -23.60 3.26 17.01
CA GLY A 201 -22.47 2.47 17.49
C GLY A 201 -21.70 1.79 16.35
N THR A 202 -22.39 1.21 15.38
CA THR A 202 -21.77 0.61 14.18
C THR A 202 -21.01 1.64 13.37
N ARG A 203 -21.58 2.83 13.15
CA ARG A 203 -20.95 3.93 12.42
C ARG A 203 -19.66 4.39 13.08
N GLN A 204 -19.66 4.49 14.42
CA GLN A 204 -18.47 4.83 15.19
C GLN A 204 -17.38 3.76 15.01
N VAL A 205 -17.74 2.47 15.10
CA VAL A 205 -16.80 1.37 14.89
C VAL A 205 -16.24 1.37 13.47
N LEU A 206 -17.08 1.50 12.45
CA LEU A 206 -16.67 1.52 11.03
C LEU A 206 -15.71 2.68 10.72
N THR A 207 -15.82 3.80 11.44
CA THR A 207 -14.92 4.94 11.27
C THR A 207 -13.59 4.75 12.00
N ALA A 208 -13.64 4.24 13.25
CA ALA A 208 -12.45 4.12 14.09
C ALA A 208 -11.60 2.88 13.77
N LEU A 209 -12.24 1.76 13.41
CA LEU A 209 -11.58 0.47 13.23
C LEU A 209 -10.51 0.49 12.11
N PRO A 210 -10.77 1.02 10.90
CA PRO A 210 -9.75 1.08 9.86
C PRO A 210 -8.53 1.91 10.26
N ILE A 211 -8.75 3.02 10.99
CA ILE A 211 -7.68 3.88 11.51
C ILE A 211 -6.84 3.11 12.53
N ALA A 212 -7.49 2.43 13.48
CA ALA A 212 -6.81 1.62 14.49
C ALA A 212 -5.98 0.50 13.84
N ILE A 213 -6.52 -0.20 12.84
CA ILE A 213 -5.81 -1.21 12.08
C ILE A 213 -4.60 -0.60 11.36
N GLY A 214 -4.76 0.56 10.72
CA GLY A 214 -3.66 1.25 10.02
C GLY A 214 -2.51 1.61 10.97
N VAL A 215 -2.84 2.10 12.17
CA VAL A 215 -1.85 2.43 13.21
C VAL A 215 -1.12 1.19 13.72
N VAL A 216 -1.87 0.15 14.12
CA VAL A 216 -1.29 -1.10 14.63
C VAL A 216 -0.48 -1.82 13.56
N GLY A 217 -1.00 -1.89 12.33
CA GLY A 217 -0.29 -2.49 11.20
C GLY A 217 1.01 -1.77 10.88
N SER A 218 0.98 -0.44 10.85
CA SER A 218 2.19 0.37 10.65
C SER A 218 3.23 0.13 11.75
N MET A 219 2.81 0.09 13.01
CA MET A 219 3.69 -0.21 14.14
C MET A 219 4.33 -1.60 14.01
N LEU A 220 3.55 -2.63 13.67
CA LEU A 220 4.04 -3.99 13.52
C LEU A 220 5.02 -4.15 12.36
N PHE A 221 4.75 -3.55 11.20
CA PHE A 221 5.67 -3.59 10.06
C PHE A 221 6.99 -2.84 10.35
N VAL A 222 6.96 -1.82 11.20
CA VAL A 222 8.16 -1.11 11.64
C VAL A 222 8.95 -1.92 12.67
N SER A 223 8.28 -2.51 13.67
CA SER A 223 8.95 -3.26 14.74
C SER A 223 9.44 -4.64 14.30
N PHE A 224 8.74 -5.25 13.34
CA PHE A 224 9.05 -6.56 12.78
C PHE A 224 9.13 -6.41 11.26
N PRO A 225 10.27 -5.96 10.70
CA PRO A 225 10.41 -5.86 9.26
C PRO A 225 10.42 -7.26 8.62
N THR A 226 9.73 -7.42 7.50
CA THR A 226 9.89 -8.62 6.67
C THR A 226 11.24 -8.61 5.98
N THR A 227 11.82 -9.80 5.81
CA THR A 227 13.05 -10.00 5.01
C THR A 227 12.74 -10.60 3.64
N ARG A 228 11.45 -10.76 3.32
CA ARG A 228 10.97 -11.27 2.03
C ARG A 228 10.98 -10.17 0.98
N HIS A 229 11.48 -10.51 -0.21
CA HIS A 229 11.42 -9.65 -1.39
C HIS A 229 10.29 -10.15 -2.28
N GLY A 230 9.05 -9.92 -1.87
CA GLY A 230 7.88 -10.27 -2.67
C GLY A 230 7.83 -9.53 -4.02
N ILE A 231 6.80 -9.82 -4.81
CA ILE A 231 6.53 -9.09 -6.06
C ILE A 231 6.39 -7.60 -5.74
N GLY A 232 7.29 -6.77 -6.28
CA GLY A 232 7.33 -5.31 -6.05
C GLY A 232 8.48 -4.81 -5.17
N PHE A 233 9.26 -5.69 -4.54
CA PHE A 233 10.46 -5.28 -3.78
C PHE A 233 11.70 -5.12 -4.68
N PRO A 234 12.53 -4.09 -4.46
CA PRO A 234 13.84 -4.04 -5.08
C PRO A 234 14.70 -5.14 -4.48
N LEU A 235 15.26 -5.99 -5.33
CA LEU A 235 16.24 -6.99 -4.91
C LEU A 235 17.51 -6.31 -4.41
N SER A 236 18.15 -6.88 -3.40
CA SER A 236 19.48 -6.43 -2.96
C SER A 236 20.46 -6.37 -4.14
N PRO A 237 21.31 -5.34 -4.23
CA PRO A 237 22.45 -5.34 -5.14
C PRO A 237 23.34 -6.57 -4.90
N ARG A 238 24.03 -7.03 -5.95
CA ARG A 238 25.03 -8.11 -5.85
C ARG A 238 26.12 -7.79 -4.85
#